data_AF-A0A950FR39-F1
#
_entry.id   AF-A0A950FR39-F1
#
_cell.length_a   1.000
_cell.length_b   1.000
_cell.length_c   1.000
_cell.angle_alpha   90.00
_cell.angle_beta   90.00
_cell.angle_gamma   90.00
#
_symmetry.space_group_name_H-M   'P 1'
#
loop_
_entity.id
_entity.type
_entity.pdbx_description
1 polymer ?
#
loop_
_entity_poly.entity_id
_entity_poly.type
_entity_poly.pdbx_seq_one_letter_code
_entity_poly.pdbx_strand_id
1 'polypeptide(L)'
;MTIALRAATLPQTDPGGEIAQAILAANYAQNGVHFAPFMVKGASSSQFNHIWISDRGDTAVDFYQFNGQSSNGFLPLGDVAIVNRGNFDDQGYLLFAPSTDAPDALAHPTDFTWVLNDHGSGNDNDVTYWRMTPPAGYAAVGLAFSNDDKPDVNNYWCVKLGYLRTVDHVTYWNDSGSHWSHNGDMAIAAYNGPASPDEILLLPQTLMSFEDIGNEPTYVLAAKKAYLDVAPIPAPVPVYDPENEPGSRTDIGVKNVAIVPASAIADPGYSGRGVVSPFYYVANQRFYTCTEVDSTPGGGAKQITYEIGTSQSDSTNFKHSTSLTVGAEVGVELDGFSAGVSTSFTEDFSIETQHTSEGSTSVTDQTTINIPGAQNTQFWQRIAEIRVFRTDTSVVSAVDYGLKTLLFTQSPTSP
;
A
#
# COMPACT_ATOMS: atom_id res chain seq x y z
N MET A 1 27.77 28.92 -45.41
CA MET A 1 26.88 29.30 -44.31
C MET A 1 26.03 28.09 -44.01
N THR A 2 26.53 27.20 -43.15
CA THR A 2 25.87 25.90 -42.87
C THR A 2 24.94 26.13 -41.68
N ILE A 3 23.64 26.14 -41.96
CA ILE A 3 22.60 26.30 -40.95
C ILE A 3 22.50 24.95 -40.24
N ALA A 4 23.05 24.87 -39.03
CA ALA A 4 22.78 23.77 -38.12
C ALA A 4 21.32 23.87 -37.66
N LEU A 5 20.47 22.97 -38.15
CA LEU A 5 19.16 22.72 -37.57
C LEU A 5 19.39 22.18 -36.15
N ARG A 6 19.14 23.02 -35.14
CA ARG A 6 18.93 22.56 -33.77
C ARG A 6 17.76 21.58 -33.81
N ALA A 7 18.01 20.32 -33.42
CA ALA A 7 16.95 19.39 -33.10
C ALA A 7 16.04 20.07 -32.06
N ALA A 8 14.74 20.12 -32.34
CA ALA A 8 13.77 20.57 -31.37
C ALA A 8 13.87 19.65 -30.15
N THR A 9 14.25 20.20 -29.01
CA THR A 9 14.11 19.53 -27.71
C THR A 9 12.64 19.20 -27.54
N LEU A 10 12.31 17.91 -27.56
CA LEU A 10 11.01 17.43 -27.10
C LEU A 10 10.82 17.95 -25.66
N PRO A 11 9.61 18.37 -25.26
CA PRO A 11 9.36 18.74 -23.88
C PRO A 11 9.75 17.56 -22.98
N GLN A 12 10.71 17.82 -22.10
CA GLN A 12 11.16 16.89 -21.09
C GLN A 12 9.96 16.64 -20.17
N THR A 13 9.33 15.46 -20.31
CA THR A 13 8.17 15.08 -19.50
C THR A 13 8.65 14.84 -18.09
N ASP A 14 8.23 15.66 -17.13
CA ASP A 14 8.45 15.44 -15.70
C ASP A 14 7.50 14.32 -15.24
N PRO A 15 8.00 13.10 -14.98
CA PRO A 15 7.13 11.99 -14.60
C PRO A 15 6.43 12.25 -13.26
N GLY A 16 7.02 13.05 -12.37
CA GLY A 16 6.37 13.45 -11.12
C GLY A 16 5.12 14.29 -11.39
N GLY A 17 5.20 15.23 -12.34
CA GLY A 17 4.08 16.03 -12.80
C GLY A 17 2.97 15.20 -13.45
N GLU A 18 3.31 14.23 -14.31
CA GLU A 18 2.34 13.32 -14.94
C GLU A 18 1.63 12.43 -13.91
N ILE A 19 2.37 11.89 -12.94
CA ILE A 19 1.79 11.12 -11.83
C ILE A 19 0.85 12.00 -11.01
N ALA A 20 1.27 13.21 -10.64
CA ALA A 20 0.46 14.14 -9.86
C ALA A 20 -0.84 14.50 -10.59
N GLN A 21 -0.79 14.76 -11.89
CA GLN A 21 -1.98 15.03 -12.69
C GLN A 21 -2.92 13.83 -12.75
N ALA A 22 -2.38 12.62 -12.93
CA ALA A 22 -3.18 11.40 -12.96
C ALA A 22 -3.85 11.12 -11.61
N ILE A 23 -3.17 11.34 -10.48
CA ILE A 23 -3.74 11.24 -9.13
C ILE A 23 -4.95 12.16 -8.98
N LEU A 24 -4.79 13.44 -9.33
CA LEU A 24 -5.85 14.44 -9.22
C LEU A 24 -7.02 14.16 -10.17
N ALA A 25 -6.73 13.71 -11.39
CA ALA A 25 -7.74 13.37 -12.39
C ALA A 25 -8.57 12.14 -11.99
N ALA A 26 -7.93 11.13 -11.38
CA ALA A 26 -8.60 9.92 -10.92
C ALA A 26 -9.57 10.20 -9.76
N ASN A 27 -9.21 11.15 -8.86
CA ASN A 27 -10.02 11.58 -7.72
C ASN A 27 -10.58 10.39 -6.91
N TYR A 28 -9.70 9.43 -6.61
CA TYR A 28 -10.10 8.18 -5.95
C TYR A 28 -10.63 8.36 -4.52
N ALA A 29 -10.32 9.48 -3.87
CA ALA A 29 -10.97 9.85 -2.62
C ALA A 29 -12.50 9.96 -2.76
N GLN A 30 -13.01 10.38 -3.93
CA GLN A 30 -14.44 10.43 -4.20
C GLN A 30 -14.97 9.21 -4.95
N ASN A 31 -14.23 8.75 -5.96
CA ASN A 31 -14.69 7.71 -6.90
C ASN A 31 -14.47 6.28 -6.39
N GLY A 32 -13.55 6.10 -5.44
CA GLY A 32 -13.06 4.79 -5.03
C GLY A 32 -12.11 4.15 -6.07
N VAL A 33 -11.31 3.20 -5.62
CA VAL A 33 -10.34 2.45 -6.44
C VAL A 33 -10.90 1.07 -6.75
N HIS A 34 -10.68 0.61 -7.98
CA HIS A 34 -11.06 -0.74 -8.40
C HIS A 34 -9.99 -1.77 -8.02
N PHE A 35 -10.12 -2.37 -6.84
CA PHE A 35 -9.38 -3.57 -6.42
C PHE A 35 -10.25 -4.80 -6.70
N ALA A 36 -10.35 -5.19 -7.97
CA ALA A 36 -11.30 -6.23 -8.41
C ALA A 36 -11.25 -7.46 -7.50
N PRO A 37 -12.40 -7.96 -7.00
CA PRO A 37 -13.77 -7.66 -7.44
C PRO A 37 -14.44 -6.49 -6.69
N PHE A 38 -13.68 -5.70 -5.93
CA PHE A 38 -14.21 -4.66 -5.07
C PHE A 38 -13.89 -3.27 -5.61
N MET A 39 -14.88 -2.39 -5.56
CA MET A 39 -14.62 -0.96 -5.47
C MET A 39 -14.37 -0.62 -4.01
N VAL A 40 -13.28 0.08 -3.71
CA VAL A 40 -12.88 0.43 -2.34
C VAL A 40 -12.82 1.95 -2.21
N LYS A 41 -13.30 2.50 -1.09
CA LYS A 41 -13.26 3.93 -0.78
C LYS A 41 -12.88 4.14 0.68
N GLY A 42 -12.18 5.23 1.01
CA GLY A 42 -11.94 5.60 2.40
C GLY A 42 -13.23 6.05 3.10
N ALA A 43 -13.40 5.63 4.34
CA ALA A 43 -14.47 6.09 5.22
C ALA A 43 -14.09 7.40 5.93
N SER A 44 -15.09 8.23 6.20
CA SER A 44 -14.97 9.40 7.08
C SER A 44 -15.76 9.19 8.36
N SER A 45 -15.30 9.79 9.46
CA SER A 45 -16.02 9.90 10.73
C SER A 45 -17.47 10.38 10.57
N SER A 46 -17.76 11.24 9.59
CA SER A 46 -19.12 11.72 9.29
C SER A 46 -20.12 10.63 8.86
N GLN A 47 -19.63 9.44 8.49
CA GLN A 47 -20.45 8.29 8.08
C GLN A 47 -20.70 7.32 9.25
N PHE A 48 -20.21 7.64 10.44
CA PHE A 48 -20.34 6.79 11.62
C PHE A 48 -20.89 7.60 12.80
N ASN A 49 -21.82 7.00 13.53
CA ASN A 49 -22.30 7.49 14.81
C ASN A 49 -21.36 6.95 15.89
N HIS A 50 -20.82 7.83 16.72
CA HIS A 50 -20.18 7.43 17.96
C HIS A 50 -21.27 7.04 18.95
N ILE A 51 -21.33 5.76 19.34
CA ILE A 51 -22.47 5.21 20.10
C ILE A 51 -22.14 4.80 21.52
N TRP A 52 -20.89 4.45 21.80
CA TRP A 52 -20.47 3.97 23.11
C TRP A 52 -19.01 4.31 23.40
N ILE A 53 -18.71 4.65 24.65
CA ILE A 53 -17.38 5.12 25.06
C ILE A 53 -17.04 4.60 26.47
N SER A 54 -15.80 4.14 26.68
CA SER A 54 -15.33 3.71 28.00
C SER A 54 -13.85 4.01 28.23
N ASP A 55 -13.50 4.35 29.47
CA ASP A 55 -12.09 4.41 29.95
C ASP A 55 -11.67 3.09 30.63
N ARG A 56 -12.56 2.10 30.67
CA ARG A 56 -12.34 0.75 31.23
C ARG A 56 -12.03 -0.24 30.10
N GLY A 57 -11.38 -1.35 30.46
CA GLY A 57 -10.74 -2.28 29.54
C GLY A 57 -9.23 -2.29 29.77
N ASP A 58 -8.50 -3.02 28.93
CA ASP A 58 -7.04 -2.92 28.85
C ASP A 58 -6.57 -1.52 28.39
N THR A 59 -7.40 -0.86 27.60
CA THR A 59 -7.26 0.52 27.11
C THR A 59 -8.62 1.20 26.97
N ALA A 60 -8.63 2.53 26.93
CA ALA A 60 -9.85 3.29 26.62
C ALA A 60 -10.34 2.95 25.20
N VAL A 61 -11.65 2.90 24.99
CA VAL A 61 -12.25 2.49 23.72
C VAL A 61 -13.49 3.32 23.37
N ASP A 62 -13.70 3.52 22.07
CA ASP A 62 -14.81 4.25 21.45
C ASP A 62 -15.42 3.35 20.35
N PHE A 63 -16.73 3.16 20.34
CA PHE A 63 -17.45 2.31 19.37
C PHE A 63 -18.25 3.16 18.39
N TYR A 64 -18.17 2.81 17.12
CA TYR A 64 -18.74 3.58 16.03
C TYR A 64 -19.62 2.69 15.14
N GLN A 65 -20.90 3.05 15.06
CA GLN A 65 -21.87 2.38 14.18
C GLN A 65 -21.99 3.15 12.86
N PHE A 66 -21.97 2.45 11.73
CA PHE A 66 -22.25 3.07 10.43
C PHE A 66 -23.68 3.65 10.40
N ASN A 67 -23.80 4.92 10.02
CA ASN A 67 -25.06 5.66 10.13
C ASN A 67 -26.01 5.48 8.92
N GLY A 68 -25.68 4.57 8.01
CA GLY A 68 -26.44 4.32 6.78
C GLY A 68 -26.27 5.38 5.69
N GLN A 69 -25.46 6.43 5.92
CA GLN A 69 -25.12 7.41 4.89
C GLN A 69 -24.08 6.82 3.93
N SER A 70 -24.54 6.04 2.96
CA SER A 70 -23.73 5.70 1.79
C SER A 70 -24.08 6.61 0.62
N SER A 71 -23.05 7.20 0.02
CA SER A 71 -23.14 7.67 -1.35
C SER A 71 -22.69 6.54 -2.27
N ASN A 72 -23.43 6.31 -3.34
CA ASN A 72 -23.01 5.44 -4.46
C ASN A 72 -22.77 3.95 -4.11
N GLY A 73 -23.40 3.41 -3.06
CA GLY A 73 -23.38 1.97 -2.74
C GLY A 73 -22.15 1.47 -1.96
N PHE A 74 -21.28 2.38 -1.49
CA PHE A 74 -20.15 2.03 -0.64
C PHE A 74 -20.60 1.81 0.82
N LEU A 75 -20.47 0.58 1.31
CA LEU A 75 -20.86 0.18 2.66
C LEU A 75 -19.71 -0.56 3.36
N PRO A 76 -19.65 -0.53 4.70
CA PRO A 76 -18.64 -1.27 5.45
C PRO A 76 -18.92 -2.77 5.46
N LEU A 77 -17.89 -3.55 5.82
CA LEU A 77 -17.98 -4.99 6.10
C LEU A 77 -18.28 -5.31 7.57
N GLY A 78 -18.46 -4.26 8.37
CA GLY A 78 -18.63 -4.27 9.82
C GLY A 78 -18.35 -2.88 10.39
N ASP A 79 -18.84 -2.66 11.60
CA ASP A 79 -18.57 -1.46 12.36
C ASP A 79 -17.15 -1.46 12.94
N VAL A 80 -16.77 -0.32 13.50
CA VAL A 80 -15.39 -0.07 13.93
C VAL A 80 -15.35 0.42 15.37
N ALA A 81 -14.21 0.19 16.01
CA ALA A 81 -13.90 0.70 17.33
C ALA A 81 -12.50 1.30 17.30
N ILE A 82 -12.25 2.25 18.19
CA ILE A 82 -10.96 2.92 18.31
C ILE A 82 -10.51 2.79 19.75
N VAL A 83 -9.29 2.29 19.93
CA VAL A 83 -8.63 2.23 21.24
C VAL A 83 -7.73 3.45 21.48
N ASN A 84 -7.42 3.71 22.74
CA ASN A 84 -6.52 4.79 23.19
C ASN A 84 -6.94 6.21 22.74
N ARG A 85 -8.24 6.45 22.52
CA ARG A 85 -8.77 7.74 22.05
C ARG A 85 -8.13 8.21 20.74
N GLY A 86 -7.82 7.27 19.85
CA GLY A 86 -7.32 7.57 18.51
C GLY A 86 -8.29 8.45 17.71
N ASN A 87 -7.76 9.18 16.73
CA ASN A 87 -8.61 9.91 15.80
C ASN A 87 -9.14 8.95 14.71
N PHE A 88 -10.45 8.96 14.49
CA PHE A 88 -11.11 8.14 13.46
C PHE A 88 -10.54 8.38 12.07
N ASP A 89 -10.38 9.65 11.69
CA ASP A 89 -9.95 10.00 10.34
C ASP A 89 -8.46 9.69 10.09
N ASP A 90 -7.74 9.22 11.13
CA ASP A 90 -6.38 8.70 11.03
C ASP A 90 -6.31 7.17 10.86
N GLN A 91 -7.41 6.43 10.99
CA GLN A 91 -7.35 4.96 10.96
C GLN A 91 -7.27 4.40 9.54
N GLY A 92 -7.89 5.07 8.56
CA GLY A 92 -7.91 4.61 7.17
C GLY A 92 -8.94 3.51 6.93
N TYR A 93 -10.06 3.52 7.67
CA TYR A 93 -11.18 2.60 7.47
C TYR A 93 -11.70 2.60 6.02
N LEU A 94 -12.18 1.45 5.57
CA LEU A 94 -12.55 1.22 4.18
C LEU A 94 -14.04 0.89 4.04
N LEU A 95 -14.64 1.42 2.98
CA LEU A 95 -15.95 1.07 2.48
C LEU A 95 -15.82 0.34 1.15
N PHE A 96 -16.77 -0.54 0.88
CA PHE A 96 -16.73 -1.45 -0.26
C PHE A 96 -18.01 -1.35 -1.06
N ALA A 97 -17.90 -1.51 -2.37
CA ALA A 97 -19.03 -1.74 -3.27
C ALA A 97 -18.65 -2.85 -4.26
N PRO A 98 -19.61 -3.63 -4.78
CA PRO A 98 -19.29 -4.63 -5.80
C PRO A 98 -18.83 -3.91 -7.08
N SER A 99 -17.79 -4.43 -7.74
CA SER A 99 -17.37 -3.90 -9.03
C SER A 99 -18.38 -4.26 -10.13
N THR A 100 -18.36 -3.52 -11.23
CA THR A 100 -19.28 -3.74 -12.36
C THR A 100 -19.05 -5.07 -13.06
N ASP A 101 -17.82 -5.60 -13.03
CA ASP A 101 -17.44 -6.90 -13.59
C ASP A 101 -17.64 -8.07 -12.61
N ALA A 102 -17.91 -7.80 -11.34
CA ALA A 102 -18.22 -8.80 -10.32
C ALA A 102 -19.35 -8.33 -9.38
N PRO A 103 -20.58 -8.12 -9.92
CA PRO A 103 -21.71 -7.57 -9.15
C PRO A 103 -22.17 -8.48 -8.00
N ASP A 104 -21.78 -9.76 -8.01
CA ASP A 104 -22.12 -10.75 -7.00
C ASP A 104 -21.02 -10.96 -5.95
N ALA A 105 -19.95 -10.15 -5.98
CA ALA A 105 -18.85 -10.26 -5.02
C ALA A 105 -19.26 -9.90 -3.59
N LEU A 106 -20.25 -9.02 -3.45
CA LEU A 106 -20.82 -8.58 -2.18
C LEU A 106 -22.34 -8.82 -2.19
N ALA A 107 -22.90 -9.16 -1.03
CA ALA A 107 -24.34 -9.29 -0.83
C ALA A 107 -24.72 -8.77 0.55
N HIS A 108 -25.91 -8.18 0.69
CA HIS A 108 -26.38 -7.77 2.01
C HIS A 108 -26.58 -9.00 2.91
N PRO A 109 -26.34 -8.87 4.23
CA PRO A 109 -26.77 -9.89 5.18
C PRO A 109 -28.28 -10.11 5.09
N THR A 110 -28.72 -11.30 5.47
CA THR A 110 -30.16 -11.66 5.49
C THR A 110 -30.81 -11.36 6.83
N ASP A 111 -30.03 -11.31 7.90
CA ASP A 111 -30.43 -10.97 9.26
C ASP A 111 -29.18 -10.68 10.12
N PHE A 112 -29.37 -10.42 11.40
CA PHE A 112 -28.32 -10.38 12.42
C PHE A 112 -28.63 -11.33 13.58
N THR A 113 -27.60 -12.02 14.06
CA THR A 113 -27.61 -12.82 15.28
C THR A 113 -27.03 -12.00 16.42
N TRP A 114 -27.74 -11.92 17.53
CA TRP A 114 -27.24 -11.30 18.76
C TRP A 114 -26.03 -12.09 19.29
N VAL A 115 -24.96 -11.39 19.66
CA VAL A 115 -23.75 -12.01 20.22
C VAL A 115 -23.66 -11.76 21.72
N LEU A 116 -23.61 -10.49 22.10
CA LEU A 116 -23.52 -10.04 23.49
C LEU A 116 -23.99 -8.59 23.61
N ASN A 117 -24.13 -8.11 24.84
CA ASN A 117 -24.24 -6.69 25.15
C ASN A 117 -23.36 -6.33 26.35
N ASP A 118 -23.23 -5.04 26.64
CA ASP A 118 -22.44 -4.54 27.76
C ASP A 118 -23.16 -4.64 29.12
N HIS A 119 -24.11 -5.55 29.28
CA HIS A 119 -24.83 -5.70 30.54
C HIS A 119 -23.88 -5.91 31.71
N GLY A 120 -24.00 -5.06 32.74
CA GLY A 120 -23.11 -5.05 33.91
C GLY A 120 -21.99 -4.02 33.82
N SER A 121 -21.80 -3.35 32.68
CA SER A 121 -20.79 -2.31 32.49
C SER A 121 -20.96 -1.13 33.45
N GLY A 122 -22.21 -0.78 33.76
CA GLY A 122 -22.56 0.46 34.45
C GLY A 122 -22.21 1.72 33.64
N ASN A 123 -22.12 1.59 32.32
CA ASN A 123 -22.04 2.71 31.38
C ASN A 123 -23.43 3.37 31.26
N ASP A 124 -23.45 4.64 30.87
CA ASP A 124 -24.70 5.40 30.66
C ASP A 124 -25.34 5.09 29.29
N ASN A 125 -24.56 4.55 28.34
CA ASN A 125 -25.05 4.07 27.05
C ASN A 125 -24.86 2.56 26.98
N ASP A 126 -25.82 1.87 26.36
CA ASP A 126 -25.73 0.44 26.08
C ASP A 126 -25.09 0.19 24.70
N VAL A 127 -24.34 -0.91 24.57
CA VAL A 127 -23.85 -1.42 23.28
C VAL A 127 -24.13 -2.90 23.15
N THR A 128 -24.66 -3.29 22.00
CA THR A 128 -24.91 -4.68 21.61
C THR A 128 -24.06 -5.03 20.40
N TYR A 129 -23.44 -6.22 20.44
CA TYR A 129 -22.70 -6.80 19.33
C TYR A 129 -23.61 -7.72 18.52
N TRP A 130 -23.56 -7.55 17.20
CA TRP A 130 -24.34 -8.33 16.26
C TRP A 130 -23.44 -8.99 15.23
N ARG A 131 -23.60 -10.30 15.05
CA ARG A 131 -23.04 -11.02 13.91
C ARG A 131 -24.01 -10.94 12.74
N MET A 132 -23.53 -10.47 11.59
CA MET A 132 -24.26 -10.56 10.33
C MET A 132 -24.56 -12.02 9.96
N THR A 133 -25.77 -12.29 9.49
CA THR A 133 -26.17 -13.60 8.95
C THR A 133 -26.01 -13.59 7.43
N PRO A 134 -24.89 -14.10 6.90
CA PRO A 134 -24.62 -14.01 5.46
C PRO A 134 -25.58 -14.90 4.66
N PRO A 135 -25.93 -14.51 3.42
CA PRO A 135 -26.58 -15.41 2.49
C PRO A 135 -25.67 -16.60 2.12
N ALA A 136 -26.26 -17.68 1.63
CA ALA A 136 -25.51 -18.88 1.24
C ALA A 136 -24.42 -18.56 0.20
N GLY A 137 -23.18 -19.01 0.46
CA GLY A 137 -22.01 -18.74 -0.39
C GLY A 137 -21.23 -17.46 -0.03
N TYR A 138 -21.64 -16.76 1.02
CA TYR A 138 -21.01 -15.56 1.54
C TYR A 138 -20.60 -15.75 3.01
N ALA A 139 -19.71 -14.89 3.50
CA ALA A 139 -19.35 -14.80 4.91
C ALA A 139 -19.49 -13.37 5.42
N ALA A 140 -19.82 -13.24 6.70
CA ALA A 140 -19.63 -12.02 7.46
C ALA A 140 -18.15 -11.87 7.79
N VAL A 141 -17.62 -10.66 7.64
CA VAL A 141 -16.19 -10.38 7.86
C VAL A 141 -15.99 -9.43 9.06
N GLY A 142 -17.07 -8.99 9.71
CA GLY A 142 -17.05 -8.11 10.85
C GLY A 142 -18.31 -8.19 11.70
N LEU A 143 -18.28 -7.51 12.84
CA LEU A 143 -19.44 -7.25 13.70
C LEU A 143 -20.16 -5.97 13.27
N ALA A 144 -21.43 -5.87 13.61
CA ALA A 144 -22.16 -4.61 13.68
C ALA A 144 -22.46 -4.27 15.15
N PHE A 145 -22.50 -2.99 15.47
CA PHE A 145 -22.83 -2.47 16.79
C PHE A 145 -24.13 -1.69 16.76
N SER A 146 -24.81 -1.61 17.90
CA SER A 146 -25.97 -0.74 18.09
C SER A 146 -26.28 -0.52 19.57
N ASN A 147 -27.18 0.41 19.85
CA ASN A 147 -27.76 0.61 21.19
C ASN A 147 -29.01 -0.27 21.31
N ASP A 148 -28.82 -1.59 21.39
CA ASP A 148 -29.81 -2.67 21.51
C ASP A 148 -30.70 -2.98 20.30
N ASP A 149 -31.05 -2.01 19.46
CA ASP A 149 -31.86 -2.29 18.27
C ASP A 149 -31.06 -3.08 17.23
N LYS A 150 -31.70 -4.05 16.57
CA LYS A 150 -31.04 -4.82 15.50
C LYS A 150 -30.61 -3.87 14.35
N PRO A 151 -29.36 -3.97 13.83
CA PRO A 151 -28.91 -3.13 12.71
C PRO A 151 -29.69 -3.38 11.41
N ASP A 152 -29.69 -2.39 10.51
CA ASP A 152 -30.29 -2.53 9.17
C ASP A 152 -29.39 -3.37 8.26
N VAL A 153 -29.96 -4.41 7.65
CA VAL A 153 -29.25 -5.28 6.71
C VAL A 153 -28.71 -4.54 5.48
N ASN A 154 -29.35 -3.43 5.09
CA ASN A 154 -28.93 -2.64 3.94
C ASN A 154 -27.70 -1.75 4.22
N ASN A 155 -27.23 -1.71 5.47
CA ASN A 155 -26.08 -0.90 5.87
C ASN A 155 -24.73 -1.62 5.77
N TYR A 156 -24.73 -2.92 5.45
CA TYR A 156 -23.51 -3.73 5.48
C TYR A 156 -23.41 -4.68 4.29
N TRP A 157 -22.18 -5.12 4.03
CA TRP A 157 -21.89 -6.18 3.07
C TRP A 157 -21.36 -7.45 3.74
N CYS A 158 -21.81 -8.59 3.25
CA CYS A 158 -21.14 -9.88 3.35
C CYS A 158 -20.34 -10.15 2.06
N VAL A 159 -19.26 -10.91 2.16
CA VAL A 159 -18.32 -11.13 1.06
C VAL A 159 -18.43 -12.56 0.54
N LYS A 160 -18.43 -12.74 -0.78
CA LYS A 160 -18.48 -14.07 -1.41
C LYS A 160 -17.24 -14.88 -1.03
N LEU A 161 -17.43 -16.13 -0.62
CA LEU A 161 -16.38 -16.99 -0.06
C LEU A 161 -15.15 -17.15 -0.97
N GLY A 162 -15.34 -17.13 -2.30
CA GLY A 162 -14.23 -17.26 -3.26
C GLY A 162 -13.20 -16.12 -3.21
N TYR A 163 -13.56 -14.98 -2.61
CA TYR A 163 -12.70 -13.80 -2.46
C TYR A 163 -12.13 -13.66 -1.05
N LEU A 164 -12.25 -14.70 -0.22
CA LEU A 164 -11.72 -14.71 1.13
C LEU A 164 -10.58 -15.72 1.25
N ARG A 165 -9.66 -15.44 2.17
CA ARG A 165 -8.69 -16.43 2.68
C ARG A 165 -8.84 -16.48 4.19
N THR A 166 -8.84 -17.69 4.75
CA THR A 166 -8.82 -17.86 6.20
C THR A 166 -7.45 -17.47 6.74
N VAL A 167 -7.44 -16.73 7.82
CA VAL A 167 -6.24 -16.25 8.50
C VAL A 167 -6.39 -16.39 10.00
N ASP A 168 -5.31 -16.15 10.74
CA ASP A 168 -5.37 -16.08 12.19
C ASP A 168 -6.02 -14.76 12.64
N HIS A 169 -6.20 -14.60 13.95
CA HIS A 169 -6.60 -13.35 14.56
C HIS A 169 -5.67 -13.00 15.72
N VAL A 170 -5.69 -11.73 16.11
CA VAL A 170 -5.07 -11.26 17.35
C VAL A 170 -6.06 -10.47 18.17
N THR A 171 -5.85 -10.45 19.49
CA THR A 171 -6.60 -9.57 20.39
C THR A 171 -6.39 -8.11 19.97
N TYR A 172 -7.50 -7.39 19.81
CA TYR A 172 -7.55 -5.96 19.52
C TYR A 172 -7.79 -5.15 20.78
N TRP A 173 -8.72 -5.61 21.62
CA TRP A 173 -9.10 -4.97 22.88
C TRP A 173 -9.62 -6.03 23.85
N ASN A 174 -9.35 -5.86 25.14
CA ASN A 174 -9.85 -6.73 26.20
C ASN A 174 -10.71 -5.96 27.21
N ASP A 175 -11.80 -6.57 27.64
CA ASP A 175 -12.83 -5.95 28.48
C ASP A 175 -12.48 -5.89 29.98
N SER A 176 -11.27 -6.28 30.36
CA SER A 176 -10.83 -6.37 31.76
C SER A 176 -11.15 -5.11 32.55
N GLY A 177 -11.86 -5.29 33.67
CA GLY A 177 -12.28 -4.19 34.55
C GLY A 177 -13.52 -3.43 34.06
N SER A 178 -14.11 -3.82 32.93
CA SER A 178 -15.36 -3.24 32.44
C SER A 178 -16.59 -3.79 33.18
N HIS A 179 -16.46 -4.93 33.88
CA HIS A 179 -17.53 -5.61 34.62
C HIS A 179 -18.69 -6.11 33.76
N TRP A 180 -18.45 -6.31 32.47
CA TRP A 180 -19.43 -6.94 31.59
C TRP A 180 -19.72 -8.36 32.09
N SER A 181 -20.98 -8.76 31.99
CA SER A 181 -21.42 -10.13 32.29
C SER A 181 -21.05 -11.12 31.17
N HIS A 182 -20.83 -10.59 29.97
CA HIS A 182 -20.38 -11.26 28.76
C HIS A 182 -18.88 -11.06 28.54
N ASN A 183 -18.28 -11.82 27.61
CA ASN A 183 -16.88 -11.62 27.23
C ASN A 183 -16.79 -10.59 26.11
N GLY A 184 -16.58 -9.32 26.47
CA GLY A 184 -16.52 -8.18 25.57
C GLY A 184 -15.26 -8.11 24.69
N ASP A 185 -14.29 -9.00 24.90
CA ASP A 185 -13.02 -9.03 24.16
C ASP A 185 -13.25 -9.03 22.64
N MET A 186 -12.43 -8.25 21.95
CA MET A 186 -12.46 -8.11 20.50
C MET A 186 -11.16 -8.55 19.86
N ALA A 187 -11.27 -9.12 18.65
CA ALA A 187 -10.15 -9.50 17.81
C ALA A 187 -10.23 -8.82 16.45
N ILE A 188 -9.07 -8.73 15.79
CA ILE A 188 -8.93 -8.34 14.37
C ILE A 188 -8.22 -9.44 13.60
N ALA A 189 -8.40 -9.46 12.28
CA ALA A 189 -7.71 -10.39 11.40
C ALA A 189 -6.18 -10.17 11.44
N ALA A 190 -5.43 -11.26 11.32
CA ALA A 190 -3.98 -11.28 11.38
C ALA A 190 -3.42 -12.19 10.28
N TYR A 191 -2.63 -11.61 9.38
CA TYR A 191 -1.96 -12.36 8.31
C TYR A 191 -0.44 -12.32 8.50
N ASN A 192 0.15 -13.51 8.59
CA ASN A 192 1.59 -13.74 8.74
C ASN A 192 2.18 -14.56 7.59
N GLY A 193 1.40 -14.76 6.53
CA GLY A 193 1.89 -15.43 5.33
C GLY A 193 2.78 -14.49 4.50
N PRO A 194 3.51 -15.03 3.53
CA PRO A 194 4.30 -14.22 2.61
C PRO A 194 3.40 -13.30 1.78
N ALA A 195 3.98 -12.18 1.34
CA ALA A 195 3.36 -11.27 0.39
C ALA A 195 3.02 -12.00 -0.93
N SER A 196 1.79 -11.82 -1.41
CA SER A 196 1.34 -12.42 -2.67
C SER A 196 1.90 -11.64 -3.88
N PRO A 197 2.47 -12.31 -4.89
CA PRO A 197 2.89 -11.67 -6.14
C PRO A 197 1.71 -11.45 -7.10
N ASP A 198 0.58 -12.13 -6.94
CA ASP A 198 -0.53 -12.10 -7.89
C ASP A 198 -1.75 -11.31 -7.37
N GLU A 199 -1.90 -11.25 -6.04
CA GLU A 199 -3.06 -10.67 -5.37
C GLU A 199 -2.62 -9.60 -4.37
N ILE A 200 -3.55 -8.70 -4.05
CA ILE A 200 -3.46 -7.85 -2.87
C ILE A 200 -4.42 -8.41 -1.82
N LEU A 201 -3.88 -8.81 -0.68
CA LEU A 201 -4.68 -9.23 0.47
C LEU A 201 -5.01 -7.99 1.28
N LEU A 202 -6.30 -7.63 1.40
CA LEU A 202 -6.78 -6.48 2.16
C LEU A 202 -7.29 -6.98 3.51
N LEU A 203 -6.65 -6.57 4.61
CA LEU A 203 -7.16 -6.84 5.94
C LEU A 203 -8.37 -5.95 6.19
N PRO A 204 -9.54 -6.55 6.43
CA PRO A 204 -10.71 -5.79 6.81
C PRO A 204 -10.44 -5.21 8.21
N GLN A 205 -10.51 -3.89 8.36
CA GLN A 205 -10.36 -3.21 9.66
C GLN A 205 -11.64 -3.35 10.50
N THR A 206 -12.22 -4.53 10.49
CA THR A 206 -13.44 -4.92 11.17
C THR A 206 -13.11 -5.76 12.40
N LEU A 207 -14.09 -5.85 13.30
CA LEU A 207 -13.92 -6.50 14.59
C LEU A 207 -14.64 -7.85 14.62
N MET A 208 -14.13 -8.75 15.46
CA MET A 208 -14.74 -10.02 15.82
C MET A 208 -14.85 -10.11 17.35
N SER A 209 -15.84 -10.83 17.86
CA SER A 209 -16.04 -11.03 19.31
C SER A 209 -15.44 -12.36 19.72
N PHE A 210 -14.69 -12.40 20.82
CA PHE A 210 -14.20 -13.67 21.38
C PHE A 210 -15.32 -14.59 21.89
N GLU A 211 -16.51 -14.06 22.17
CA GLU A 211 -17.68 -14.87 22.52
C GLU A 211 -18.21 -15.66 21.31
N ASP A 212 -17.87 -15.24 20.09
CA ASP A 212 -18.39 -15.80 18.85
C ASP A 212 -17.33 -16.29 17.85
N ILE A 213 -16.05 -15.96 18.05
CA ILE A 213 -14.95 -16.24 17.10
C ILE A 213 -14.73 -17.73 16.85
N GLY A 214 -15.21 -18.61 17.73
CA GLY A 214 -15.16 -20.07 17.52
C GLY A 214 -16.20 -20.59 16.53
N ASN A 215 -17.19 -19.78 16.14
CA ASN A 215 -18.30 -20.19 15.29
C ASN A 215 -18.04 -19.93 13.80
N GLU A 216 -17.17 -18.99 13.45
CA GLU A 216 -16.83 -18.63 12.07
C GLU A 216 -15.33 -18.36 11.91
N PRO A 217 -14.70 -18.73 10.78
CA PRO A 217 -13.30 -18.39 10.53
C PRO A 217 -13.06 -16.89 10.45
N THR A 218 -11.83 -16.47 10.75
CA THR A 218 -11.34 -15.13 10.47
C THR A 218 -10.87 -15.02 9.02
N TYR A 219 -11.16 -13.91 8.35
CA TYR A 219 -10.87 -13.75 6.93
C TYR A 219 -10.06 -12.49 6.59
N VAL A 220 -9.29 -12.60 5.52
CA VAL A 220 -8.74 -11.49 4.74
C VAL A 220 -9.36 -11.49 3.34
N LEU A 221 -9.50 -10.33 2.72
CA LEU A 221 -10.04 -10.21 1.37
C LEU A 221 -8.93 -10.39 0.34
N ALA A 222 -9.13 -11.27 -0.65
CA ALA A 222 -8.25 -11.41 -1.79
C ALA A 222 -8.79 -10.60 -2.97
N ALA A 223 -7.98 -9.67 -3.47
CA ALA A 223 -8.32 -8.80 -4.59
C ALA A 223 -7.17 -8.72 -5.60
N LYS A 224 -7.46 -8.17 -6.78
CA LYS A 224 -6.43 -7.78 -7.76
C LYS A 224 -5.81 -6.45 -7.36
N LYS A 225 -4.52 -6.31 -7.62
CA LYS A 225 -3.79 -5.05 -7.47
C LYS A 225 -4.37 -3.99 -8.41
N ALA A 226 -4.37 -2.74 -7.94
CA ALA A 226 -4.79 -1.59 -8.73
C ALA A 226 -3.58 -0.73 -9.10
N TYR A 227 -3.62 -0.12 -10.28
CA TYR A 227 -2.59 0.77 -10.77
C TYR A 227 -3.22 2.07 -11.26
N LEU A 228 -2.49 3.17 -11.08
CA LEU A 228 -2.86 4.46 -11.64
C LEU A 228 -2.66 4.41 -13.15
N ASP A 229 -3.61 4.96 -13.91
CA ASP A 229 -3.53 5.04 -15.37
C ASP A 229 -2.53 6.13 -15.78
N VAL A 230 -1.25 5.77 -15.78
CA VAL A 230 -0.13 6.59 -16.24
C VAL A 230 0.60 5.80 -17.32
N ALA A 231 0.70 6.39 -18.51
CA ALA A 231 1.46 5.78 -19.59
C ALA A 231 2.94 5.62 -19.16
N PRO A 232 3.56 4.44 -19.38
CA PRO A 232 4.97 4.26 -19.06
C PRO A 232 5.85 5.25 -19.84
N ILE A 233 6.69 5.99 -19.13
CA ILE A 233 7.70 6.88 -19.70
C ILE A 233 9.05 6.19 -19.54
N PRO A 234 9.70 5.75 -20.64
CA PRO A 234 11.01 5.10 -20.54
C PRO A 234 12.06 6.09 -20.03
N ALA A 235 12.91 5.64 -19.11
CA ALA A 235 14.09 6.39 -18.71
C ALA A 235 15.01 6.61 -19.94
N PRO A 236 15.46 7.84 -20.23
CA PRO A 236 16.36 8.08 -21.35
C PRO A 236 17.65 7.27 -21.23
N VAL A 237 18.12 6.76 -22.35
CA VAL A 237 19.44 6.12 -22.43
C VAL A 237 20.51 7.20 -22.27
N PRO A 238 21.53 7.02 -21.42
CA PRO A 238 22.59 8.00 -21.25
C PRO A 238 23.28 8.33 -22.57
N VAL A 239 23.62 9.61 -22.75
CA VAL A 239 24.45 10.10 -23.85
C VAL A 239 25.74 10.64 -23.25
N TYR A 240 26.87 10.45 -23.94
CA TYR A 240 28.13 11.01 -23.48
C TYR A 240 28.05 12.54 -23.42
N ASP A 241 28.36 13.10 -22.27
CA ASP A 241 28.53 14.54 -22.05
C ASP A 241 29.80 14.75 -21.21
N PRO A 242 30.80 15.53 -21.66
CA PRO A 242 32.02 15.76 -20.89
C PRO A 242 31.79 16.40 -19.50
N GLU A 243 30.61 16.98 -19.24
CA GLU A 243 30.24 17.53 -17.93
C GLU A 243 29.73 16.45 -16.95
N ASN A 244 29.43 15.24 -17.42
CA ASN A 244 29.02 14.15 -16.54
C ASN A 244 30.19 13.67 -15.67
N GLU A 245 29.92 13.49 -14.39
CA GLU A 245 30.82 12.99 -13.36
C GLU A 245 30.11 11.91 -12.53
N PRO A 246 30.82 11.16 -11.66
CA PRO A 246 30.16 10.22 -10.76
C PRO A 246 29.08 10.92 -9.92
N GLY A 247 27.85 10.41 -9.98
CA GLY A 247 26.66 11.02 -9.39
C GLY A 247 25.75 11.77 -10.37
N SER A 248 26.20 12.08 -11.60
CA SER A 248 25.32 12.61 -12.66
C SER A 248 24.18 11.65 -12.94
N ARG A 249 22.97 12.18 -13.18
CA ARG A 249 21.75 11.39 -13.42
C ARG A 249 21.16 11.74 -14.78
N THR A 250 20.59 10.76 -15.47
CA THR A 250 19.69 11.03 -16.60
C THR A 250 18.36 11.56 -16.09
N ASP A 251 17.53 12.04 -17.01
CA ASP A 251 16.13 12.30 -16.70
C ASP A 251 15.43 11.03 -16.19
N ILE A 252 14.38 11.27 -15.43
CA ILE A 252 13.56 10.23 -14.81
C ILE A 252 12.52 9.77 -15.84
N GLY A 253 12.27 8.46 -15.87
CA GLY A 253 11.08 7.84 -16.45
C GLY A 253 10.19 7.24 -15.36
N VAL A 254 9.00 6.79 -15.73
CA VAL A 254 8.10 6.03 -14.84
C VAL A 254 7.68 4.74 -15.52
N LYS A 255 7.78 3.63 -14.80
CA LYS A 255 7.33 2.33 -15.32
C LYS A 255 5.85 2.10 -15.07
N ASN A 256 5.44 2.23 -13.81
CA ASN A 256 4.08 2.03 -13.32
C ASN A 256 3.94 2.62 -11.92
N VAL A 257 2.69 2.76 -11.49
CA VAL A 257 2.31 3.32 -10.19
C VAL A 257 1.23 2.44 -9.57
N ALA A 258 1.59 1.69 -8.53
CA ALA A 258 0.66 0.87 -7.78
C ALA A 258 -0.16 1.74 -6.81
N ILE A 259 -1.40 1.36 -6.54
CA ILE A 259 -2.28 2.04 -5.59
C ILE A 259 -2.47 1.14 -4.37
N VAL A 260 -2.37 1.73 -3.18
CA VAL A 260 -2.61 1.04 -1.91
C VAL A 260 -3.48 1.89 -0.97
N PRO A 261 -4.33 1.30 -0.13
CA PRO A 261 -5.14 2.05 0.83
C PRO A 261 -4.28 2.69 1.92
N ALA A 262 -4.79 3.75 2.56
CA ALA A 262 -4.14 4.44 3.67
C ALA A 262 -3.85 3.54 4.88
N SER A 263 -4.64 2.48 5.06
CA SER A 263 -4.39 1.44 6.07
C SER A 263 -3.06 0.71 5.86
N ALA A 264 -2.47 0.82 4.66
CA ALA A 264 -1.20 0.20 4.28
C ALA A 264 0.05 1.02 4.44
N ILE A 265 -0.11 2.29 4.70
CA ILE A 265 1.01 3.20 4.73
C ILE A 265 1.09 3.80 6.13
N ALA A 266 2.20 3.52 6.82
CA ALA A 266 2.64 4.39 7.91
C ALA A 266 2.93 5.77 7.28
N ASP A 267 2.38 6.83 7.86
CA ASP A 267 2.65 8.20 7.41
C ASP A 267 2.73 9.11 8.64
N PRO A 268 3.82 8.98 9.42
CA PRO A 268 3.91 9.62 10.73
C PRO A 268 3.86 11.13 10.58
N GLY A 269 2.93 11.76 11.31
CA GLY A 269 2.74 13.21 11.32
C GLY A 269 1.75 13.74 10.28
N TYR A 270 1.14 12.88 9.45
CA TYR A 270 0.07 13.26 8.54
C TYR A 270 -1.30 12.87 9.10
N SER A 271 -2.06 13.86 9.58
CA SER A 271 -3.37 13.66 10.20
C SER A 271 -4.52 13.74 9.19
N GLY A 272 -5.66 13.14 9.54
CA GLY A 272 -6.83 12.98 8.69
C GLY A 272 -6.61 12.06 7.50
N ARG A 273 -5.53 11.26 7.47
CA ARG A 273 -5.07 10.56 6.26
C ARG A 273 -6.11 9.61 5.67
N GLY A 274 -6.96 9.00 6.49
CA GLY A 274 -8.05 8.14 6.04
C GLY A 274 -9.09 8.87 5.19
N VAL A 275 -9.17 10.20 5.30
CA VAL A 275 -10.12 11.05 4.56
C VAL A 275 -9.43 11.87 3.48
N VAL A 276 -8.30 12.52 3.79
CA VAL A 276 -7.61 13.41 2.84
C VAL A 276 -6.68 12.67 1.88
N SER A 277 -6.19 11.49 2.28
CA SER A 277 -5.36 10.61 1.44
C SER A 277 -5.73 9.14 1.63
N PRO A 278 -6.98 8.74 1.33
CA PRO A 278 -7.47 7.37 1.55
C PRO A 278 -6.70 6.33 0.73
N PHE A 279 -5.99 6.79 -0.31
CA PHE A 279 -5.09 5.99 -1.13
C PHE A 279 -3.74 6.68 -1.27
N TYR A 280 -2.70 5.86 -1.35
CA TYR A 280 -1.32 6.23 -1.61
C TYR A 280 -0.86 5.56 -2.91
N TYR A 281 0.15 6.15 -3.53
CA TYR A 281 0.61 5.77 -4.85
C TYR A 281 2.09 5.44 -4.80
N VAL A 282 2.42 4.17 -5.04
CA VAL A 282 3.80 3.66 -5.03
C VAL A 282 4.30 3.65 -6.47
N ALA A 283 5.12 4.62 -6.82
CA ALA A 283 5.67 4.77 -8.17
C ALA A 283 7.04 4.09 -8.29
N ASN A 284 7.24 3.40 -9.40
CA ASN A 284 8.54 2.91 -9.83
C ASN A 284 9.11 3.88 -10.88
N GLN A 285 9.85 4.86 -10.40
CA GLN A 285 10.57 5.81 -11.23
C GLN A 285 11.95 5.26 -11.58
N ARG A 286 12.48 5.59 -12.75
CA ARG A 286 13.73 5.01 -13.26
C ARG A 286 14.63 6.04 -13.89
N PHE A 287 15.91 5.95 -13.62
CA PHE A 287 16.95 6.76 -14.26
C PHE A 287 18.27 5.99 -14.27
N TYR A 288 19.30 6.54 -14.90
CA TYR A 288 20.66 6.05 -14.79
C TYR A 288 21.50 7.02 -13.97
N THR A 289 22.37 6.48 -13.11
CA THR A 289 23.39 7.25 -12.39
C THR A 289 24.76 6.89 -12.95
N CYS A 290 25.57 7.90 -13.26
CA CYS A 290 26.97 7.73 -13.62
C CYS A 290 27.73 7.27 -12.37
N THR A 291 28.36 6.10 -12.42
CA THR A 291 29.08 5.52 -11.28
C THR A 291 30.58 5.78 -11.35
N GLU A 292 31.13 5.88 -12.56
CA GLU A 292 32.58 6.02 -12.80
C GLU A 292 32.83 6.72 -14.14
N VAL A 293 33.89 7.52 -14.20
CA VAL A 293 34.40 8.13 -15.45
C VAL A 293 35.88 7.84 -15.56
N ASP A 294 36.28 7.17 -16.64
CA ASP A 294 37.65 6.70 -16.84
C ASP A 294 38.24 7.14 -18.17
N SER A 295 39.57 7.27 -18.21
CA SER A 295 40.30 7.31 -19.46
C SER A 295 40.61 5.90 -19.97
N THR A 296 40.14 5.57 -21.17
CA THR A 296 40.17 4.19 -21.70
C THR A 296 40.80 4.10 -23.11
N PRO A 297 41.93 4.77 -23.41
CA PRO A 297 42.41 4.93 -24.78
C PRO A 297 42.80 3.60 -25.45
N GLY A 298 43.21 2.60 -24.67
CA GLY A 298 43.53 1.25 -25.17
C GLY A 298 42.33 0.31 -25.29
N GLY A 299 41.16 0.69 -24.77
CA GLY A 299 40.02 -0.21 -24.58
C GLY A 299 40.36 -1.43 -23.71
N GLY A 300 39.61 -2.51 -23.89
CA GLY A 300 39.87 -3.80 -23.27
C GLY A 300 38.84 -4.20 -22.20
N ALA A 301 39.18 -5.22 -21.42
CA ALA A 301 38.34 -5.72 -20.35
C ALA A 301 38.42 -4.80 -19.12
N LYS A 302 37.29 -4.25 -18.69
CA LYS A 302 37.14 -3.46 -17.46
C LYS A 302 36.20 -4.20 -16.52
N GLN A 303 36.64 -4.39 -15.27
CA GLN A 303 35.77 -4.86 -14.20
C GLN A 303 34.97 -3.68 -13.64
N ILE A 304 33.65 -3.82 -13.57
CA ILE A 304 32.73 -2.84 -13.00
C ILE A 304 32.12 -3.46 -11.75
N THR A 305 32.15 -2.70 -10.66
CA THR A 305 31.49 -3.04 -9.39
C THR A 305 30.20 -2.23 -9.29
N TYR A 306 29.11 -2.86 -8.89
CA TYR A 306 27.80 -2.22 -8.79
C TYR A 306 26.99 -2.83 -7.64
N GLU A 307 26.03 -2.08 -7.13
CA GLU A 307 25.18 -2.51 -6.02
C GLU A 307 23.79 -2.90 -6.52
N ILE A 308 23.30 -4.06 -6.08
CA ILE A 308 21.90 -4.47 -6.28
C ILE A 308 21.19 -4.34 -4.95
N GLY A 309 20.04 -3.67 -4.92
CA GLY A 309 19.33 -3.38 -3.68
C GLY A 309 19.48 -1.94 -3.23
N THR A 310 19.31 -1.73 -1.93
CA THR A 310 19.44 -0.41 -1.29
C THR A 310 20.12 -0.58 0.07
N SER A 311 20.65 0.51 0.63
CA SER A 311 21.31 0.46 1.93
C SER A 311 20.34 0.05 3.05
N GLN A 312 20.85 -0.60 4.10
CA GLN A 312 20.02 -1.02 5.23
C GLN A 312 19.36 0.17 5.94
N SER A 313 20.09 1.29 6.05
CA SER A 313 19.56 2.52 6.62
C SER A 313 18.41 3.09 5.78
N ASP A 314 18.55 3.11 4.45
CA ASP A 314 17.50 3.66 3.58
C ASP A 314 16.26 2.76 3.58
N SER A 315 16.47 1.43 3.50
CA SER A 315 15.39 0.45 3.63
C SER A 315 14.62 0.60 4.95
N THR A 316 15.33 0.72 6.08
CA THR A 316 14.73 0.86 7.40
C THR A 316 13.96 2.19 7.54
N ASN A 317 14.54 3.30 7.07
CA ASN A 317 13.90 4.61 7.11
C ASN A 317 12.66 4.67 6.20
N PHE A 318 12.74 4.04 5.03
CA PHE A 318 11.63 3.93 4.10
C PHE A 318 10.50 3.08 4.69
N LYS A 319 10.83 1.93 5.29
CA LYS A 319 9.85 1.08 6.00
C LYS A 319 9.19 1.81 7.16
N HIS A 320 9.94 2.56 7.96
CA HIS A 320 9.37 3.34 9.05
C HIS A 320 8.40 4.43 8.56
N SER A 321 8.69 5.04 7.40
CA SER A 321 7.90 6.15 6.84
C SER A 321 6.80 5.73 5.88
N THR A 322 6.70 4.45 5.50
CA THR A 322 5.72 3.96 4.51
C THR A 322 5.19 2.56 4.74
N SER A 323 5.72 1.79 5.70
CA SER A 323 5.49 0.34 5.88
C SER A 323 6.00 -0.57 4.75
N LEU A 324 6.51 -0.02 3.64
CA LEU A 324 7.07 -0.81 2.53
C LEU A 324 8.48 -1.29 2.87
N THR A 325 8.73 -2.57 2.64
CA THR A 325 10.09 -3.11 2.68
C THR A 325 10.67 -3.09 1.27
N VAL A 326 11.88 -2.51 1.14
CA VAL A 326 12.64 -2.49 -0.12
C VAL A 326 14.03 -3.06 0.13
N GLY A 327 14.44 -4.07 -0.62
CA GLY A 327 15.75 -4.69 -0.45
C GLY A 327 16.04 -5.79 -1.46
N ALA A 328 17.31 -6.16 -1.61
CA ALA A 328 17.74 -7.11 -2.64
C ALA A 328 17.11 -8.50 -2.50
N GLU A 329 16.84 -8.98 -1.30
CA GLU A 329 16.25 -10.31 -1.10
C GLU A 329 14.74 -10.32 -1.40
N VAL A 330 14.02 -9.31 -0.94
CA VAL A 330 12.54 -9.25 -0.99
C VAL A 330 11.98 -8.50 -2.21
N GLY A 331 12.77 -7.59 -2.79
CA GLY A 331 12.34 -6.64 -3.80
C GLY A 331 11.56 -5.48 -3.18
N VAL A 332 10.28 -5.34 -3.52
CA VAL A 332 9.37 -4.28 -3.02
C VAL A 332 8.08 -4.93 -2.54
N GLU A 333 7.78 -4.86 -1.24
CA GLU A 333 6.59 -5.52 -0.68
C GLU A 333 5.99 -4.77 0.53
N LEU A 334 4.69 -4.98 0.71
CA LEU A 334 3.96 -4.73 1.95
C LEU A 334 3.80 -6.08 2.66
N ASP A 335 4.43 -6.23 3.82
CA ASP A 335 4.39 -7.46 4.60
C ASP A 335 4.13 -7.17 6.09
N GLY A 336 3.28 -8.01 6.70
CA GLY A 336 3.10 -8.18 8.15
C GLY A 336 2.54 -7.00 8.98
N PHE A 337 1.43 -7.28 9.67
CA PHE A 337 0.77 -6.60 10.82
C PHE A 337 0.57 -5.07 10.89
N SER A 338 1.39 -4.22 10.26
CA SER A 338 1.25 -2.76 10.36
C SER A 338 0.57 -2.11 9.16
N ALA A 339 0.43 -2.84 8.05
CA ALA A 339 -0.02 -2.29 6.78
C ALA A 339 -1.46 -2.66 6.39
N GLY A 340 -2.23 -3.40 7.19
CA GLY A 340 -3.60 -3.76 6.81
C GLY A 340 -3.76 -4.38 5.40
N VAL A 341 -2.67 -4.81 4.78
CA VAL A 341 -2.49 -5.19 3.38
C VAL A 341 -1.25 -6.06 3.28
N SER A 342 -1.28 -7.09 2.45
CA SER A 342 -0.10 -7.89 2.09
C SER A 342 -0.03 -8.11 0.57
N THR A 343 1.09 -7.72 -0.04
CA THR A 343 1.32 -7.81 -1.50
C THR A 343 2.79 -7.53 -1.86
N SER A 344 3.31 -8.19 -2.90
CA SER A 344 4.62 -7.88 -3.48
C SER A 344 4.45 -7.16 -4.82
N PHE A 345 5.18 -6.08 -5.05
CA PHE A 345 5.23 -5.35 -6.33
C PHE A 345 6.50 -5.65 -7.12
N THR A 346 7.35 -6.57 -6.65
CA THR A 346 8.67 -6.87 -7.22
C THR A 346 8.60 -7.18 -8.72
N GLU A 347 7.70 -8.08 -9.14
CA GLU A 347 7.54 -8.45 -10.56
C GLU A 347 6.93 -7.32 -11.39
N ASP A 348 5.88 -6.67 -10.87
CA ASP A 348 5.20 -5.54 -11.50
C ASP A 348 6.18 -4.40 -11.79
N PHE A 349 7.09 -4.15 -10.85
CA PHE A 349 8.11 -3.13 -10.95
C PHE A 349 9.35 -3.64 -11.68
N SER A 350 9.40 -4.92 -12.04
CA SER A 350 10.56 -5.64 -12.57
C SER A 350 11.84 -5.26 -11.85
N ILE A 351 11.78 -5.46 -10.53
CA ILE A 351 12.88 -5.36 -9.60
C ILE A 351 13.56 -6.73 -9.57
N GLU A 352 14.88 -6.72 -9.73
CA GLU A 352 15.70 -7.92 -9.73
C GLU A 352 16.13 -8.22 -8.29
N THR A 353 15.82 -9.41 -7.79
CA THR A 353 16.23 -9.85 -6.44
C THR A 353 17.54 -10.64 -6.45
N GLN A 354 18.20 -10.71 -5.30
CA GLN A 354 19.44 -11.44 -5.07
C GLN A 354 19.53 -11.85 -3.59
N HIS A 355 20.02 -13.06 -3.33
CA HIS A 355 20.31 -13.50 -1.97
C HIS A 355 21.38 -12.61 -1.34
N THR A 356 21.11 -12.15 -0.13
CA THR A 356 22.02 -11.29 0.65
C THR A 356 22.59 -12.07 1.84
N SER A 357 23.61 -11.51 2.48
CA SER A 357 23.98 -11.94 3.84
C SER A 357 22.91 -11.50 4.83
N GLU A 358 22.73 -12.26 5.91
CA GLU A 358 21.76 -11.95 6.97
C GLU A 358 21.81 -10.48 7.40
N GLY A 359 20.65 -9.82 7.39
CA GLY A 359 20.50 -8.41 7.75
C GLY A 359 20.89 -7.39 6.67
N SER A 360 21.41 -7.82 5.52
CA SER A 360 21.72 -6.91 4.41
C SER A 360 20.55 -6.76 3.45
N THR A 361 20.33 -5.53 2.98
CA THR A 361 19.31 -5.17 1.99
C THR A 361 19.91 -4.85 0.62
N SER A 362 21.23 -5.00 0.47
CA SER A 362 21.93 -4.90 -0.80
C SER A 362 23.05 -5.94 -0.94
N VAL A 363 23.51 -6.11 -2.18
CA VAL A 363 24.63 -6.97 -2.55
C VAL A 363 25.52 -6.21 -3.52
N THR A 364 26.82 -6.18 -3.25
CA THR A 364 27.81 -5.72 -4.22
C THR A 364 28.15 -6.87 -5.16
N ASP A 365 28.03 -6.63 -6.47
CA ASP A 365 28.36 -7.59 -7.52
C ASP A 365 29.40 -6.98 -8.48
N GLN A 366 30.04 -7.84 -9.26
CA GLN A 366 31.06 -7.46 -10.23
C GLN A 366 30.82 -8.12 -11.57
N THR A 367 31.00 -7.37 -12.65
CA THR A 367 31.01 -7.91 -14.00
C THR A 367 32.18 -7.37 -14.81
N THR A 368 32.58 -8.08 -15.85
CA THR A 368 33.62 -7.63 -16.77
C THR A 368 33.00 -7.28 -18.10
N ILE A 369 33.20 -6.04 -18.55
CA ILE A 369 32.75 -5.55 -19.84
C ILE A 369 33.96 -5.26 -20.73
N ASN A 370 33.86 -5.63 -22.01
CA ASN A 370 34.86 -5.27 -23.01
C ASN A 370 34.45 -3.94 -23.63
N ILE A 371 35.28 -2.91 -23.46
CA ILE A 371 35.03 -1.57 -23.97
C ILE A 371 35.96 -1.24 -25.15
N PRO A 372 35.46 -0.53 -26.19
CA PRO A 372 36.32 0.04 -27.22
C PRO A 372 37.27 1.10 -26.65
N GLY A 373 38.35 1.40 -27.37
CA GLY A 373 39.26 2.49 -27.01
C GLY A 373 38.59 3.87 -27.16
N ALA A 374 38.61 4.66 -26.09
CA ALA A 374 38.09 6.04 -26.07
C ALA A 374 38.88 6.90 -25.09
N GLN A 375 38.98 8.21 -25.36
CA GLN A 375 39.68 9.13 -24.46
C GLN A 375 39.04 9.14 -23.07
N ASN A 376 37.69 9.18 -23.04
CA ASN A 376 36.91 9.03 -21.82
C ASN A 376 35.74 8.06 -22.05
N THR A 377 35.46 7.23 -21.06
CA THR A 377 34.28 6.36 -20.96
C THR A 377 33.56 6.65 -19.65
N GLN A 378 32.24 6.78 -19.70
CA GLN A 378 31.37 6.97 -18.55
C GLN A 378 30.56 5.69 -18.34
N PHE A 379 30.51 5.20 -17.11
CA PHE A 379 29.77 3.99 -16.74
C PHE A 379 28.52 4.36 -15.98
N TRP A 380 27.42 3.71 -16.33
CA TRP A 380 26.09 4.05 -15.85
C TRP A 380 25.42 2.81 -15.28
N GLN A 381 24.79 2.97 -14.12
CA GLN A 381 23.93 1.96 -13.54
C GLN A 381 22.49 2.43 -13.56
N ARG A 382 21.55 1.55 -13.92
CA ARG A 382 20.12 1.86 -13.82
C ARG A 382 19.67 1.77 -12.37
N ILE A 383 18.94 2.79 -11.93
CA ILE A 383 18.31 2.89 -10.62
C ILE A 383 16.79 2.83 -10.78
N ALA A 384 16.12 2.13 -9.86
CA ALA A 384 14.69 2.25 -9.64
C ALA A 384 14.47 3.04 -8.34
N GLU A 385 13.90 4.24 -8.44
CA GLU A 385 13.47 5.01 -7.28
C GLU A 385 12.02 4.62 -6.96
N ILE A 386 11.83 3.98 -5.80
CA ILE A 386 10.50 3.66 -5.27
C ILE A 386 10.03 4.86 -4.47
N ARG A 387 9.01 5.54 -4.98
CA ARG A 387 8.52 6.81 -4.43
C ARG A 387 7.05 6.70 -4.06
N VAL A 388 6.69 7.15 -2.85
CA VAL A 388 5.32 7.11 -2.35
C VAL A 388 4.72 8.50 -2.35
N PHE A 389 3.57 8.65 -3.01
CA PHE A 389 2.80 9.89 -3.07
C PHE A 389 1.49 9.76 -2.26
N ARG A 390 1.07 10.88 -1.69
CA ARG A 390 -0.28 11.09 -1.13
C ARG A 390 -1.27 11.47 -2.23
N THR A 391 -2.55 11.48 -1.89
CA THR A 391 -3.64 11.98 -2.77
C THR A 391 -3.50 13.48 -3.08
N ASP A 392 -2.92 14.27 -2.18
CA ASP A 392 -2.59 15.68 -2.45
C ASP A 392 -1.32 15.88 -3.28
N THR A 393 -0.76 14.79 -3.83
CA THR A 393 0.46 14.73 -4.66
C THR A 393 1.77 15.03 -3.92
N SER A 394 1.71 15.32 -2.61
CA SER A 394 2.93 15.42 -1.81
C SER A 394 3.62 14.07 -1.68
N VAL A 395 4.95 14.10 -1.57
CA VAL A 395 5.76 12.90 -1.41
C VAL A 395 5.83 12.55 0.07
N VAL A 396 5.66 11.27 0.40
CA VAL A 396 5.87 10.73 1.74
C VAL A 396 7.34 10.41 1.93
N SER A 397 7.87 9.54 1.05
CA SER A 397 9.25 9.11 1.04
C SER A 397 9.66 8.56 -0.33
N ALA A 398 10.96 8.41 -0.53
CA ALA A 398 11.55 7.77 -1.70
C ALA A 398 12.79 6.97 -1.30
N VAL A 399 13.06 5.88 -2.01
CA VAL A 399 14.28 5.07 -1.84
C VAL A 399 14.83 4.63 -3.18
N ASP A 400 16.13 4.80 -3.39
CA ASP A 400 16.84 4.36 -4.58
C ASP A 400 17.19 2.86 -4.46
N TYR A 401 16.92 2.08 -5.50
CA TYR A 401 17.26 0.67 -5.64
C TYR A 401 18.16 0.45 -6.87
N GLY A 402 19.38 -0.05 -6.66
CA GLY A 402 20.32 -0.38 -7.73
C GLY A 402 19.90 -1.63 -8.50
N LEU A 403 19.90 -1.57 -9.83
CA LEU A 403 19.61 -2.70 -10.72
C LEU A 403 20.87 -3.25 -11.38
N LYS A 404 20.80 -4.47 -11.93
CA LYS A 404 21.89 -5.13 -12.66
C LYS A 404 22.19 -4.51 -14.03
N THR A 405 21.31 -3.62 -14.50
CA THR A 405 21.45 -3.01 -15.82
C THR A 405 22.58 -1.97 -15.81
N LEU A 406 23.66 -2.27 -16.54
CA LEU A 406 24.79 -1.38 -16.73
C LEU A 406 24.90 -0.94 -18.19
N LEU A 407 25.33 0.30 -18.40
CA LEU A 407 25.64 0.87 -19.71
C LEU A 407 26.97 1.64 -19.63
N PHE A 408 27.55 1.90 -20.80
CA PHE A 408 28.64 2.86 -20.90
C PHE A 408 28.45 3.79 -22.10
N THR A 409 28.94 5.01 -21.98
CA THR A 409 29.00 6.00 -23.06
C THR A 409 30.44 6.45 -23.25
N GLN A 410 30.81 6.84 -24.47
CA GLN A 410 32.20 7.14 -24.81
C GLN A 410 32.32 8.50 -25.48
N SER A 411 33.44 9.17 -25.23
CA SER A 411 33.81 10.38 -25.94
C SER A 411 33.81 10.11 -27.45
N PRO A 412 33.31 11.02 -28.30
CA PRO A 412 33.39 10.87 -29.74
C PRO A 412 34.83 10.59 -30.18
N THR A 413 35.03 9.57 -31.02
CA THR A 413 36.33 9.35 -31.65
C THR A 413 36.68 10.60 -32.46
N SER A 414 37.81 11.23 -32.16
CA SER A 414 38.34 12.30 -33.02
C SER A 414 38.53 11.74 -34.44
N PRO A 415 38.02 12.42 -35.47
CA PRO A 415 38.07 11.94 -36.85
C PRO A 415 39.49 11.78 -37.40
#